data_AF-A0A399X4L8-F1
#
_entry.id   AF-A0A399X4L8-F1
#
_cell.length_a   1.000
_cell.length_b   1.000
_cell.length_c   1.000
_cell.angle_alpha   90.00
_cell.angle_beta   90.00
_cell.angle_gamma   90.00
#
_symmetry.space_group_name_H-M   'P 1'
#
loop_
_entity.id
_entity.type
_entity.pdbx_description
1 polymer ?
#
loop_
_entity_poly.entity_id
_entity_poly.type
_entity_poly.pdbx_seq_one_letter_code
_entity_poly.pdbx_strand_id
1 'polypeptide(L)'
;MIKRLGLRLATLILLATSAVGALGAEFTLDDLKKMVREIEAIAPKNEAYQYPIDVAFEEDDEVNAYASAIFEEGKKPQAILRVHTGLVKFCDGDARIIRAVVAHEVAHLANGHVKPSEPAARDLAKLWTRVQETEADVSGASYLERLGHANKDMVDMLLKLETLRGRQGSWLGRLTGTHPDPKARAARISTEPAVLESFVQFDVALTYMEARMFGIASRLFDSAATRYPMLSAAYVNSAQASLMNYYDNLPVPVKENWFRPDFGPLLTDIPLSEARDPEIRDSDRRRYAEALLKLQVAAEKASGNPRVAELMALAQVLEPDGKKDVLQAGIAALRKLTGAATDTWDLLRHAVNLGLGLDRMGDVQGAYDAMIGAQKKSEYFNPAIAENLGRISVKGASKETDALTADVLAMWLAETPSSNVNWSAVKKNYETVCGRLGVEPKKVEPKPSYLCKPLTVTLGDKTLGLLDPVQEIVDGLGPADLRISFDSRYPDLTEMRWRGGDFSIFTESGRVMRLTTYVAGSSVSLRPVNTTDSREFLLTVGMSEDDFAKVLNLKGAKEKELAKGGKVETWMYFSGLNLGVMFEDGKLKGITITPAY
;
A
#
# COMPACT_ATOMS: atom_id res chain seq x y z
N MET A 1 -26.27 -18.52 -26.27
CA MET A 1 -26.40 -18.69 -27.74
C MET A 1 -26.06 -17.36 -28.37
N ILE A 2 -24.83 -17.14 -28.85
CA ILE A 2 -24.40 -15.87 -29.47
C ILE A 2 -23.68 -16.22 -30.76
N LYS A 3 -24.21 -15.72 -31.89
CA LYS A 3 -23.58 -15.73 -33.21
C LYS A 3 -23.50 -14.29 -33.74
N ARG A 4 -22.38 -14.07 -34.44
CA ARG A 4 -21.78 -12.86 -35.02
C ARG A 4 -22.60 -12.11 -36.09
N LEU A 5 -22.07 -10.91 -36.41
CA LEU A 5 -22.01 -10.10 -37.66
C LEU A 5 -22.62 -8.70 -37.41
N GLY A 6 -22.05 -7.56 -37.80
CA GLY A 6 -20.97 -7.27 -38.75
C GLY A 6 -21.39 -6.13 -39.68
N LEU A 7 -20.59 -5.04 -39.67
CA LEU A 7 -20.23 -4.18 -40.83
C LEU A 7 -21.04 -2.89 -41.19
N ARG A 8 -20.31 -1.76 -41.04
CA ARG A 8 -20.16 -0.54 -41.89
C ARG A 8 -21.35 0.38 -42.22
N LEU A 9 -21.15 1.68 -41.94
CA LEU A 9 -21.24 2.73 -42.97
C LEU A 9 -20.23 3.85 -42.69
N ALA A 10 -19.43 4.18 -43.70
CA ALA A 10 -18.55 5.33 -43.81
C ALA A 10 -19.24 6.43 -44.65
N THR A 11 -18.87 7.70 -44.50
CA THR A 11 -18.56 8.71 -45.57
C THR A 11 -18.34 10.08 -44.88
N LEU A 12 -17.12 10.64 -44.72
CA LEU A 12 -16.21 11.35 -45.66
C LEU A 12 -16.56 12.85 -45.90
N ILE A 13 -15.72 13.78 -45.40
CA ILE A 13 -15.32 15.03 -46.10
C ILE A 13 -13.82 15.28 -45.83
N LEU A 14 -13.14 15.63 -46.92
CA LEU A 14 -11.71 15.72 -47.21
C LEU A 14 -11.01 16.99 -46.69
N LEU A 15 -9.71 16.80 -46.37
CA LEU A 15 -8.52 17.63 -46.68
C LEU A 15 -8.40 19.06 -46.11
N ALA A 16 -7.55 19.16 -45.09
CA ALA A 16 -6.43 20.10 -45.12
C ALA A 16 -5.14 19.32 -44.82
N THR A 17 -4.32 19.14 -45.85
CA THR A 17 -2.98 18.57 -45.80
C THR A 17 -1.99 19.58 -45.21
N SER A 18 -1.44 19.25 -44.05
CA SER A 18 -0.08 19.62 -43.66
C SER A 18 0.50 18.58 -42.70
N ALA A 19 1.38 17.74 -43.25
CA ALA A 19 2.40 16.93 -42.55
C ALA A 19 1.96 16.08 -41.35
N VAL A 20 1.14 15.05 -41.59
CA VAL A 20 1.14 13.84 -40.76
C VAL A 20 1.80 12.75 -41.59
N GLY A 21 3.09 12.55 -41.38
CA GLY A 21 3.91 11.70 -42.24
C GLY A 21 5.32 11.52 -41.72
N ALA A 22 5.46 10.99 -40.51
CA ALA A 22 6.59 10.15 -40.14
C ALA A 22 6.00 8.96 -39.38
N LEU A 23 5.68 7.89 -40.11
CA LEU A 23 5.65 6.55 -39.54
C LEU A 23 7.05 6.35 -38.94
N GLY A 24 7.15 6.31 -37.61
CA GLY A 24 8.43 6.12 -36.92
C GLY A 24 9.09 4.83 -37.43
N ALA A 25 10.39 4.90 -37.71
CA ALA A 25 11.15 3.71 -38.05
C ALA A 25 11.02 2.68 -36.91
N GLU A 26 10.76 1.42 -37.26
CA GLU A 26 10.76 0.31 -36.30
C GLU A 26 12.17 0.17 -35.71
N PHE A 27 12.29 0.12 -34.37
CA PHE A 27 13.59 0.02 -33.70
C PHE A 27 14.22 -1.35 -33.97
N THR A 28 15.36 -1.39 -34.65
CA THR A 28 15.94 -2.63 -35.20
C THR A 28 17.03 -3.25 -34.32
N LEU A 29 17.43 -4.49 -34.62
CA LEU A 29 18.55 -5.16 -33.93
C LEU A 29 19.88 -4.43 -34.18
N ASP A 30 20.03 -3.80 -35.34
CA ASP A 30 21.22 -3.02 -35.67
C ASP A 30 21.27 -1.72 -34.85
N ASP A 31 20.12 -1.08 -34.60
CA ASP A 31 20.02 0.05 -33.69
C ASP A 31 20.41 -0.34 -32.26
N LEU A 32 19.92 -1.49 -31.78
CA LEU A 32 20.28 -2.03 -30.46
C LEU A 32 21.78 -2.34 -30.37
N LYS A 33 22.35 -3.04 -31.36
CA LYS A 33 23.79 -3.37 -31.40
C LYS A 33 24.65 -2.12 -31.43
N LYS A 34 24.27 -1.11 -32.20
CA LYS A 34 24.96 0.17 -32.25
C LYS A 34 24.95 0.83 -30.87
N MET A 35 23.78 0.90 -30.24
CA MET A 35 23.59 1.50 -28.93
C MET A 35 24.41 0.81 -27.84
N VAL A 36 24.42 -0.54 -27.81
CA VAL A 36 25.25 -1.30 -26.86
C VAL A 36 26.73 -1.02 -27.08
N ARG A 37 27.21 -0.97 -28.33
CA ARG A 37 28.62 -0.68 -28.63
C ARG A 37 29.04 0.73 -28.20
N GLU A 38 28.19 1.73 -28.38
CA GLU A 38 28.44 3.11 -27.93
C GLU A 38 28.66 3.17 -26.41
N ILE A 39 27.81 2.47 -25.64
CA ILE A 39 27.89 2.42 -24.17
C ILE A 39 29.07 1.54 -23.72
N GLU A 40 29.28 0.37 -24.31
CA GLU A 40 30.39 -0.55 -23.99
C GLU A 40 31.76 0.13 -24.18
N ALA A 41 31.88 1.04 -25.16
CA ALA A 41 33.12 1.75 -25.44
C ALA A 41 33.57 2.66 -24.28
N ILE A 42 32.65 3.11 -23.43
CA ILE A 42 32.94 4.01 -22.29
C ILE A 42 32.77 3.34 -20.93
N ALA A 43 31.98 2.27 -20.84
CA ALA A 43 31.75 1.53 -19.61
C ALA A 43 33.00 0.76 -19.18
N PRO A 44 33.33 0.70 -17.87
CA PRO A 44 34.37 -0.19 -17.37
C PRO A 44 34.08 -1.65 -17.74
N LYS A 45 35.12 -2.38 -18.16
CA LYS A 45 35.01 -3.80 -18.47
C LYS A 45 35.34 -4.61 -17.23
N ASN A 46 34.39 -5.41 -16.78
CA ASN A 46 34.62 -6.29 -15.65
C ASN A 46 35.51 -7.46 -16.08
N GLU A 47 36.63 -7.66 -15.39
CA GLU A 47 37.58 -8.72 -15.72
C GLU A 47 37.00 -10.12 -15.56
N ALA A 48 35.82 -10.30 -14.96
CA ALA A 48 35.14 -11.58 -14.89
C ALA A 48 34.57 -12.06 -16.25
N TYR A 49 34.30 -11.15 -17.20
CA TYR A 49 33.58 -11.49 -18.43
C TYR A 49 34.41 -11.34 -19.71
N GLN A 50 34.01 -12.06 -20.75
CA GLN A 50 34.49 -11.88 -22.12
C GLN A 50 33.61 -10.84 -22.85
N TYR A 51 34.27 -9.98 -23.62
CA TYR A 51 33.69 -8.90 -24.43
C TYR A 51 34.11 -9.08 -25.90
N PRO A 52 33.39 -8.52 -26.89
CA PRO A 52 32.25 -7.59 -26.80
C PRO A 52 30.98 -8.24 -26.22
N ILE A 53 30.04 -7.43 -25.77
CA ILE A 53 28.74 -7.92 -25.28
C ILE A 53 27.98 -8.55 -26.46
N ASP A 54 27.49 -9.78 -26.29
CA ASP A 54 26.63 -10.42 -27.28
C ASP A 54 25.16 -9.97 -27.09
N VAL A 55 24.53 -9.51 -28.17
CA VAL A 55 23.27 -8.75 -28.12
C VAL A 55 22.25 -9.37 -29.07
N ALA A 56 21.05 -9.64 -28.54
CA ALA A 56 19.93 -10.16 -29.32
C ALA A 56 18.58 -9.65 -28.79
N PHE A 57 17.58 -9.66 -29.68
CA PHE A 57 16.17 -9.61 -29.24
C PHE A 57 15.69 -11.01 -28.87
N GLU A 58 14.76 -11.05 -27.93
CA GLU A 58 13.93 -12.21 -27.64
C GLU A 58 12.49 -11.90 -28.03
N GLU A 59 11.90 -12.77 -28.86
CA GLU A 59 10.51 -12.65 -29.31
C GLU A 59 9.56 -13.02 -28.17
N ASP A 60 9.35 -12.07 -27.27
CA ASP A 60 8.46 -12.16 -26.14
C ASP A 60 7.70 -10.84 -25.98
N ASP A 61 6.42 -10.91 -25.63
CA ASP A 61 5.55 -9.76 -25.36
C ASP A 61 5.70 -9.23 -23.92
N GLU A 62 6.42 -9.94 -23.05
CA GLU A 62 6.79 -9.44 -21.72
C GLU A 62 7.69 -8.21 -21.82
N VAL A 63 7.46 -7.23 -20.92
CA VAL A 63 8.26 -6.02 -20.84
C VAL A 63 9.51 -6.30 -20.01
N ASN A 64 10.58 -6.70 -20.68
CA ASN A 64 11.82 -7.10 -20.01
C ASN A 64 13.09 -6.79 -20.83
N ALA A 65 14.20 -6.61 -20.13
CA ALA A 65 15.55 -6.68 -20.64
C ALA A 65 16.45 -7.23 -19.53
N TYR A 66 17.53 -7.91 -19.90
CA TYR A 66 18.45 -8.44 -18.92
C TYR A 66 19.88 -8.51 -19.46
N ALA A 67 20.83 -8.28 -18.57
CA ALA A 67 22.21 -8.66 -18.74
C ALA A 67 22.52 -9.98 -18.02
N SER A 68 23.31 -10.84 -18.65
CA SER A 68 23.73 -12.11 -18.06
C SER A 68 25.10 -12.54 -18.60
N ALA A 69 25.55 -13.73 -18.22
CA ALA A 69 26.75 -14.34 -18.76
C ALA A 69 26.49 -15.81 -19.12
N ILE A 70 26.99 -16.24 -20.28
CA ILE A 70 26.98 -17.64 -20.66
C ILE A 70 28.21 -18.30 -20.03
N PHE A 71 27.97 -19.25 -19.13
CA PHE A 71 29.02 -19.99 -18.43
C PHE A 71 29.33 -21.29 -19.19
N GLU A 72 30.52 -21.37 -19.77
CA GLU A 72 31.06 -22.61 -20.35
C GLU A 72 32.24 -23.10 -19.51
N GLU A 73 32.28 -24.39 -19.23
CA GLU A 73 33.34 -24.99 -18.40
C GLU A 73 34.73 -24.72 -18.99
N GLY A 74 35.65 -24.25 -18.14
CA GLY A 74 37.03 -23.94 -18.53
C GLY A 74 37.20 -22.68 -19.39
N LYS A 75 36.12 -21.92 -19.67
CA LYS A 75 36.18 -20.66 -20.42
C LYS A 75 35.76 -19.48 -19.55
N LYS A 76 36.20 -18.29 -19.97
CA LYS A 76 35.74 -17.04 -19.38
C LYS A 76 34.27 -16.83 -19.78
N PRO A 77 33.35 -16.52 -18.84
CA PRO A 77 31.95 -16.35 -19.17
C PRO A 77 31.73 -15.23 -20.19
N GLN A 78 30.93 -15.49 -21.23
CA GLN A 78 30.61 -14.52 -22.28
C GLN A 78 29.51 -13.57 -21.81
N ALA A 79 29.77 -12.27 -21.79
CA ALA A 79 28.77 -11.26 -21.45
C ALA A 79 27.65 -11.22 -22.50
N ILE A 80 26.40 -11.20 -22.06
CA ILE A 80 25.22 -11.11 -22.92
C ILE A 80 24.26 -10.02 -22.46
N LEU A 81 23.55 -9.42 -23.41
CA LEU A 81 22.41 -8.53 -23.19
C LEU A 81 21.26 -8.99 -24.09
N ARG A 82 20.07 -9.09 -23.51
CA ARG A 82 18.84 -9.51 -24.20
C ARG A 82 17.74 -8.50 -23.94
N VAL A 83 16.97 -8.19 -24.99
CA VAL A 83 15.84 -7.27 -24.92
C VAL A 83 14.61 -7.98 -25.46
N HIS A 84 13.52 -8.00 -24.69
CA HIS A 84 12.26 -8.57 -25.19
C HIS A 84 11.57 -7.59 -26.14
N THR A 85 10.90 -8.10 -27.18
CA THR A 85 10.13 -7.26 -28.11
C THR A 85 9.01 -6.47 -27.42
N GLY A 86 8.45 -7.00 -26.32
CA GLY A 86 7.47 -6.34 -25.47
C GLY A 86 7.97 -5.03 -24.87
N LEU A 87 9.27 -4.95 -24.50
CA LEU A 87 9.87 -3.71 -24.00
C LEU A 87 9.89 -2.61 -25.08
N VAL A 88 10.25 -2.96 -26.30
CA VAL A 88 10.29 -1.99 -27.42
C VAL A 88 8.89 -1.45 -27.72
N LYS A 89 7.88 -2.32 -27.71
CA LYS A 89 6.47 -1.95 -27.86
C LYS A 89 6.01 -1.05 -26.72
N PHE A 90 6.35 -1.39 -25.48
CA PHE A 90 5.98 -0.61 -24.29
C PHE A 90 6.60 0.79 -24.27
N CYS A 91 7.82 0.92 -24.77
CA CYS A 91 8.50 2.20 -24.95
C CYS A 91 7.98 3.01 -26.15
N ASP A 92 7.00 2.49 -26.90
CA ASP A 92 6.49 3.09 -28.15
C ASP A 92 7.61 3.40 -29.15
N GLY A 93 8.69 2.62 -29.12
CA GLY A 93 9.89 2.87 -29.92
C GLY A 93 10.73 4.10 -29.51
N ASP A 94 10.50 4.72 -28.34
CA ASP A 94 11.33 5.84 -27.85
C ASP A 94 12.77 5.36 -27.58
N ALA A 95 13.65 5.63 -28.55
CA ALA A 95 15.05 5.23 -28.53
C ALA A 95 15.82 5.83 -27.33
N ARG A 96 15.36 6.92 -26.71
CA ARG A 96 16.00 7.47 -25.50
C ARG A 96 15.75 6.57 -24.30
N ILE A 97 14.50 6.13 -24.13
CA ILE A 97 14.12 5.24 -23.02
C ILE A 97 14.77 3.87 -23.19
N ILE A 98 14.78 3.33 -24.42
CA ILE A 98 15.47 2.07 -24.73
C ILE A 98 16.96 2.20 -24.44
N ARG A 99 17.59 3.34 -24.77
CA ARG A 99 19.00 3.62 -24.43
C ARG A 99 19.26 3.65 -22.94
N ALA A 100 18.36 4.24 -22.16
CA ALA A 100 18.48 4.21 -20.72
C ALA A 100 18.40 2.79 -20.15
N VAL A 101 17.50 1.94 -20.67
CA VAL A 101 17.45 0.51 -20.30
C VAL A 101 18.77 -0.18 -20.68
N VAL A 102 19.27 0.01 -21.90
CA VAL A 102 20.54 -0.59 -22.33
C VAL A 102 21.71 -0.12 -21.45
N ALA A 103 21.75 1.16 -21.09
CA ALA A 103 22.79 1.69 -20.20
C ALA A 103 22.74 1.07 -18.81
N HIS A 104 21.53 0.84 -18.28
CA HIS A 104 21.30 0.12 -17.04
C HIS A 104 21.80 -1.34 -17.11
N GLU A 105 21.45 -2.08 -18.16
CA GLU A 105 21.90 -3.48 -18.35
C GLU A 105 23.42 -3.60 -18.52
N VAL A 106 24.04 -2.70 -19.29
CA VAL A 106 25.50 -2.67 -19.44
C VAL A 106 26.17 -2.37 -18.10
N ALA A 107 25.56 -1.55 -17.24
CA ALA A 107 26.07 -1.30 -15.90
C ALA A 107 26.03 -2.53 -15.00
N HIS A 108 25.02 -3.40 -15.11
CA HIS A 108 25.02 -4.69 -14.40
C HIS A 108 26.25 -5.56 -14.75
N LEU A 109 26.66 -5.57 -16.02
CA LEU A 109 27.88 -6.26 -16.45
C LEU A 109 29.14 -5.56 -15.94
N ALA A 110 29.23 -4.23 -16.07
CA ALA A 110 30.38 -3.46 -15.62
C ALA A 110 30.64 -3.62 -14.11
N ASN A 111 29.58 -3.57 -13.30
CA ASN A 111 29.64 -3.70 -11.84
C ASN A 111 29.75 -5.16 -11.36
N GLY A 112 29.65 -6.14 -12.26
CA GLY A 112 29.80 -7.55 -11.91
C GLY A 112 28.58 -8.18 -11.24
N HIS A 113 27.40 -7.56 -11.35
CA HIS A 113 26.15 -8.03 -10.73
C HIS A 113 25.68 -9.39 -11.25
N VAL A 114 26.11 -9.75 -12.45
CA VAL A 114 25.75 -10.99 -13.15
C VAL A 114 26.41 -12.24 -12.57
N LYS A 115 27.43 -12.09 -11.71
CA LYS A 115 28.03 -13.23 -11.02
C LYS A 115 27.16 -13.61 -9.82
N PRO A 116 26.73 -14.87 -9.67
CA PRO A 116 26.04 -15.29 -8.46
C PRO A 116 27.01 -15.19 -7.27
N SER A 117 26.81 -14.19 -6.43
CA SER A 117 27.24 -14.24 -5.04
C SER A 117 25.99 -14.48 -4.23
N GLU A 118 25.72 -15.73 -3.87
CA GLU A 118 24.66 -16.00 -2.91
C GLU A 118 25.09 -15.42 -1.55
N PRO A 119 24.33 -14.48 -1.01
CA PRO A 119 23.80 -14.66 0.32
C PRO A 119 24.20 -15.83 1.21
N ALA A 120 24.58 -15.53 2.46
CA ALA A 120 24.41 -16.51 3.54
C ALA A 120 22.92 -16.71 3.93
N ALA A 121 22.01 -15.76 3.64
CA ALA A 121 20.60 -15.82 4.07
C ALA A 121 19.61 -15.33 2.98
N ARG A 122 18.46 -15.99 2.84
CA ARG A 122 17.47 -15.70 1.78
C ARG A 122 16.75 -14.36 1.92
N ASP A 123 16.63 -13.80 3.13
CA ASP A 123 16.02 -12.47 3.32
C ASP A 123 16.92 -11.34 2.82
N LEU A 124 18.23 -11.52 2.94
CA LEU A 124 19.21 -10.60 2.40
C LEU A 124 19.30 -10.67 0.85
N ALA A 125 18.96 -11.81 0.22
CA ALA A 125 18.93 -11.99 -1.26
C ALA A 125 18.27 -10.82 -1.99
N LYS A 126 17.11 -10.40 -1.52
CA LYS A 126 16.38 -9.29 -2.13
C LYS A 126 16.98 -7.93 -1.83
N LEU A 127 17.50 -7.73 -0.62
CA LEU A 127 18.19 -6.47 -0.28
C LEU A 127 19.44 -6.32 -1.16
N TRP A 128 20.12 -7.41 -1.48
CA TRP A 128 21.26 -7.38 -2.40
C TRP A 128 20.85 -7.08 -3.85
N THR A 129 19.82 -7.73 -4.40
CA THR A 129 19.37 -7.40 -5.78
C THR A 129 18.95 -5.93 -5.89
N ARG A 130 18.38 -5.36 -4.84
CA ARG A 130 17.95 -3.96 -4.82
C ARG A 130 19.10 -2.94 -4.84
N VAL A 131 20.17 -3.22 -4.11
CA VAL A 131 21.37 -2.36 -4.16
C VAL A 131 22.02 -2.42 -5.55
N GLN A 132 22.10 -3.61 -6.16
CA GLN A 132 22.62 -3.80 -7.51
C GLN A 132 21.87 -2.96 -8.56
N GLU A 133 20.54 -2.91 -8.47
CA GLU A 133 19.70 -2.08 -9.34
C GLU A 133 20.02 -0.58 -9.21
N THR A 134 20.27 -0.13 -7.98
CA THR A 134 20.60 1.28 -7.69
C THR A 134 21.99 1.66 -8.22
N GLU A 135 22.95 0.76 -8.10
CA GLU A 135 24.30 0.95 -8.65
C GLU A 135 24.29 0.95 -10.18
N ALA A 136 23.49 0.06 -10.79
CA ALA A 136 23.31 -0.01 -12.23
C ALA A 136 22.67 1.27 -12.79
N ASP A 137 21.69 1.84 -12.08
CA ASP A 137 21.09 3.13 -12.41
C ASP A 137 22.07 4.29 -12.41
N VAL A 138 22.84 4.45 -11.32
CA VAL A 138 23.81 5.54 -11.18
C VAL A 138 24.91 5.43 -12.23
N SER A 139 25.41 4.21 -12.43
CA SER A 139 26.44 3.93 -13.44
C SER A 139 25.91 4.15 -14.86
N GLY A 140 24.71 3.64 -15.15
CA GLY A 140 24.04 3.83 -16.43
C GLY A 140 23.77 5.30 -16.73
N ALA A 141 23.29 6.08 -15.76
CA ALA A 141 23.12 7.53 -15.90
C ALA A 141 24.45 8.23 -16.22
N SER A 142 25.54 7.87 -15.53
CA SER A 142 26.87 8.39 -15.83
C SER A 142 27.34 8.03 -17.25
N TYR A 143 27.01 6.83 -17.75
CA TYR A 143 27.33 6.43 -19.12
C TYR A 143 26.54 7.27 -20.14
N LEU A 144 25.24 7.49 -19.90
CA LEU A 144 24.41 8.36 -20.72
C LEU A 144 24.99 9.79 -20.79
N GLU A 145 25.36 10.37 -19.65
CA GLU A 145 25.96 11.70 -19.57
C GLU A 145 27.26 11.81 -20.38
N ARG A 146 28.15 10.81 -20.25
CA ARG A 146 29.42 10.76 -21.01
C ARG A 146 29.20 10.63 -22.52
N LEU A 147 28.05 10.11 -22.96
CA LEU A 147 27.63 10.06 -24.36
C LEU A 147 26.86 11.31 -24.81
N GLY A 148 26.68 12.30 -23.93
CA GLY A 148 25.96 13.54 -24.24
C GLY A 148 24.44 13.44 -24.10
N HIS A 149 23.92 12.40 -23.45
CA HIS A 149 22.51 12.25 -23.12
C HIS A 149 22.21 12.81 -21.73
N ALA A 150 20.96 13.18 -21.47
CA ALA A 150 20.58 13.75 -20.18
C ALA A 150 20.37 12.66 -19.13
N ASN A 151 20.77 12.91 -17.88
CA ASN A 151 20.40 12.05 -16.73
C ASN A 151 18.88 11.88 -16.60
N LYS A 152 18.11 12.86 -17.12
CA LYS A 152 16.66 12.78 -17.26
C LYS A 152 16.19 11.57 -18.05
N ASP A 153 16.94 11.06 -19.02
CA ASP A 153 16.54 9.87 -19.79
C ASP A 153 16.47 8.61 -18.89
N MET A 154 17.38 8.49 -17.91
CA MET A 154 17.33 7.43 -16.88
C MET A 154 16.15 7.62 -15.93
N VAL A 155 15.89 8.86 -15.51
CA VAL A 155 14.72 9.20 -14.67
C VAL A 155 13.42 8.86 -15.39
N ASP A 156 13.27 9.25 -16.66
CA ASP A 156 12.08 9.01 -17.47
C ASP A 156 11.88 7.50 -17.70
N MET A 157 12.96 6.74 -17.88
CA MET A 157 12.90 5.28 -17.97
C MET A 157 12.34 4.65 -16.68
N LEU A 158 12.86 5.03 -15.51
CA LEU A 158 12.37 4.52 -14.23
C LEU A 158 10.90 4.90 -13.97
N LEU A 159 10.50 6.13 -14.32
CA LEU A 159 9.11 6.57 -14.22
C LEU A 159 8.19 5.86 -15.22
N LYS A 160 8.69 5.50 -16.41
CA LYS A 160 7.96 4.66 -17.37
C LYS A 160 7.77 3.26 -16.79
N LEU A 161 8.78 2.62 -16.19
CA LEU A 161 8.64 1.30 -15.53
C LEU A 161 7.59 1.29 -14.41
N GLU A 162 7.45 2.39 -13.65
CA GLU A 162 6.38 2.52 -12.63
C GLU A 162 4.97 2.36 -13.23
N THR A 163 4.77 2.70 -14.51
CA THR A 163 3.46 2.53 -15.17
C THR A 163 3.08 1.06 -15.38
N LEU A 164 4.06 0.15 -15.51
CA LEU A 164 3.82 -1.30 -15.67
C LEU A 164 3.31 -1.93 -14.39
N ARG A 165 3.78 -1.43 -13.24
CA ARG A 165 3.36 -1.94 -11.93
C ARG A 165 1.88 -1.70 -11.68
N GLY A 166 1.29 -0.72 -12.39
CA GLY A 166 -0.10 -0.33 -12.23
C GLY A 166 -0.42 0.04 -10.77
N ARG A 167 -1.71 0.24 -10.48
CA ARG A 167 -2.20 0.41 -9.10
C ARG A 167 -2.61 -0.92 -8.44
N GLN A 168 -2.18 -2.05 -8.99
CA GLN A 168 -2.63 -3.37 -8.56
C GLN A 168 -1.68 -3.95 -7.50
N GLY A 169 -2.25 -4.55 -6.45
CA GLY A 169 -1.50 -5.12 -5.32
C GLY A 169 -1.23 -4.17 -4.15
N SER A 170 -0.77 -4.73 -3.01
CA SER A 170 -0.51 -3.96 -1.77
C SER A 170 0.62 -2.95 -1.95
N TRP A 171 0.52 -1.77 -1.32
CA TRP A 171 1.57 -0.74 -1.34
C TRP A 171 2.88 -1.24 -0.73
N LEU A 172 2.81 -2.02 0.34
CA LEU A 172 4.02 -2.62 0.92
C LEU A 172 4.75 -3.50 -0.10
N GLY A 173 4.01 -4.32 -0.86
CA GLY A 173 4.59 -5.16 -1.91
C GLY A 173 5.27 -4.34 -2.99
N ARG A 174 4.79 -3.12 -3.25
CA ARG A 174 5.45 -2.20 -4.17
C ARG A 174 6.75 -1.62 -3.59
N LEU A 175 6.79 -1.26 -2.32
CA LEU A 175 8.02 -0.72 -1.74
C LEU A 175 9.10 -1.79 -1.52
N THR A 176 8.68 -3.05 -1.38
CA THR A 176 9.53 -4.18 -0.91
C THR A 176 9.69 -5.31 -1.91
N GLY A 177 9.36 -5.06 -3.19
CA GLY A 177 9.55 -6.00 -4.29
C GLY A 177 11.02 -6.38 -4.54
N THR A 178 11.23 -7.33 -5.46
CA THR A 178 12.55 -7.82 -5.88
C THR A 178 13.42 -6.72 -6.48
N HIS A 179 12.80 -5.73 -7.13
CA HIS A 179 13.42 -4.49 -7.56
C HIS A 179 13.02 -3.35 -6.61
N PRO A 180 13.89 -2.36 -6.37
CA PRO A 180 13.55 -1.18 -5.59
C PRO A 180 12.45 -0.38 -6.27
N ASP A 181 11.73 0.43 -5.48
CA ASP A 181 10.71 1.32 -6.00
C ASP A 181 11.30 2.26 -7.08
N PRO A 182 10.77 2.27 -8.33
CA PRO A 182 11.34 3.07 -9.40
C PRO A 182 11.36 4.57 -9.11
N LYS A 183 10.42 5.11 -8.32
CA LYS A 183 10.45 6.52 -7.93
C LYS A 183 11.56 6.81 -6.94
N ALA A 184 11.82 5.90 -6.00
CA ALA A 184 12.96 6.01 -5.09
C ALA A 184 14.31 5.95 -5.82
N ARG A 185 14.41 5.08 -6.83
CA ARG A 185 15.57 5.00 -7.72
C ARG A 185 15.73 6.28 -8.54
N ALA A 186 14.65 6.77 -9.15
CA ALA A 186 14.64 7.99 -9.94
C ALA A 186 15.04 9.21 -9.10
N ALA A 187 14.62 9.28 -7.84
CA ALA A 187 14.99 10.36 -6.92
C ALA A 187 16.51 10.47 -6.74
N ARG A 188 17.24 9.35 -6.73
CA ARG A 188 18.71 9.34 -6.55
C ARG A 188 19.48 9.95 -7.72
N ILE A 189 18.91 9.92 -8.91
CA ILE A 189 19.54 10.37 -10.16
C ILE A 189 19.02 11.75 -10.57
N SER A 190 17.80 12.08 -10.17
CA SER A 190 17.11 13.31 -10.56
C SER A 190 17.82 14.55 -10.05
N THR A 191 17.82 15.60 -10.87
CA THR A 191 18.19 16.96 -10.47
C THR A 191 17.13 17.62 -9.59
N GLU A 192 15.94 17.03 -9.50
CA GLU A 192 14.82 17.46 -8.65
C GLU A 192 14.39 16.33 -7.70
N PRO A 193 15.27 15.89 -6.78
CA PRO A 193 15.02 14.73 -5.91
C PRO A 193 13.84 14.97 -4.97
N ALA A 194 13.63 16.20 -4.49
CA ALA A 194 12.61 16.52 -3.50
C ALA A 194 11.17 16.15 -3.93
N VAL A 195 10.84 16.31 -5.22
CA VAL A 195 9.53 15.96 -5.77
C VAL A 195 9.34 14.44 -5.74
N LEU A 196 10.32 13.69 -6.22
CA LEU A 196 10.27 12.23 -6.26
C LEU A 196 10.31 11.63 -4.85
N GLU A 197 11.13 12.16 -3.96
CA GLU A 197 11.14 11.80 -2.54
C GLU A 197 9.81 12.10 -1.84
N SER A 198 9.10 13.16 -2.23
CA SER A 198 7.75 13.44 -1.73
C SER A 198 6.77 12.35 -2.16
N PHE A 199 6.83 11.90 -3.43
CA PHE A 199 6.01 10.79 -3.90
C PHE A 199 6.35 9.46 -3.24
N VAL A 200 7.63 9.17 -2.99
CA VAL A 200 8.03 7.97 -2.23
C VAL A 200 7.49 8.05 -0.80
N GLN A 201 7.57 9.21 -0.16
CA GLN A 201 7.01 9.41 1.17
C GLN A 201 5.48 9.24 1.20
N PHE A 202 4.80 9.71 0.16
CA PHE A 202 3.36 9.52 -0.02
C PHE A 202 3.00 8.04 -0.15
N ASP A 203 3.79 7.24 -0.87
CA ASP A 203 3.60 5.79 -0.97
C ASP A 203 3.84 5.04 0.34
N VAL A 204 4.84 5.46 1.12
CA VAL A 204 5.06 4.94 2.48
C VAL A 204 3.85 5.27 3.36
N ALA A 205 3.33 6.49 3.29
CA ALA A 205 2.11 6.89 4.01
C ALA A 205 0.90 6.01 3.62
N LEU A 206 0.73 5.70 2.33
CA LEU A 206 -0.31 4.77 1.86
C LEU A 206 -0.11 3.34 2.36
N THR A 207 1.13 2.90 2.53
CA THR A 207 1.45 1.60 3.13
C THR A 207 0.99 1.52 4.59
N TYR A 208 1.25 2.57 5.37
CA TYR A 208 0.73 2.67 6.74
C TYR A 208 -0.79 2.81 6.79
N MET A 209 -1.38 3.50 5.80
CA MET A 209 -2.82 3.62 5.67
C MET A 209 -3.48 2.26 5.39
N GLU A 210 -2.92 1.45 4.48
CA GLU A 210 -3.36 0.07 4.19
C GLU A 210 -3.21 -0.86 5.41
N ALA A 211 -2.20 -0.63 6.24
CA ALA A 211 -2.02 -1.34 7.51
C ALA A 211 -2.90 -0.81 8.65
N ARG A 212 -3.86 0.08 8.35
CA ARG A 212 -4.79 0.70 9.32
C ARG A 212 -4.06 1.51 10.40
N MET A 213 -2.88 2.09 10.11
CA MET A 213 -2.04 2.86 11.05
C MET A 213 -2.12 4.37 10.79
N PHE A 214 -3.31 4.94 10.93
CA PHE A 214 -3.61 6.25 10.35
C PHE A 214 -2.92 7.45 10.99
N GLY A 215 -2.63 7.39 12.30
CA GLY A 215 -1.84 8.43 12.95
C GLY A 215 -0.45 8.56 12.32
N ILE A 216 0.18 7.43 11.98
CA ILE A 216 1.48 7.41 11.30
C ILE A 216 1.31 7.88 9.86
N ALA A 217 0.35 7.32 9.12
CA ALA A 217 0.07 7.72 7.74
C ALA A 217 -0.16 9.23 7.61
N SER A 218 -0.93 9.85 8.49
CA SER A 218 -1.19 11.30 8.49
C SER A 218 0.10 12.12 8.61
N ARG A 219 1.01 11.77 9.54
CA ARG A 219 2.30 12.45 9.69
C ARG A 219 3.20 12.28 8.46
N LEU A 220 3.19 11.10 7.85
CA LEU A 220 3.98 10.83 6.65
C LEU A 220 3.42 11.59 5.43
N PHE A 221 2.10 11.75 5.32
CA PHE A 221 1.50 12.64 4.32
C PHE A 221 1.86 14.11 4.56
N ASP A 222 1.87 14.59 5.81
CA ASP A 222 2.36 15.94 6.12
C ASP A 222 3.81 16.11 5.68
N SER A 223 4.68 15.14 5.99
CA SER A 223 6.08 15.15 5.56
C SER A 223 6.22 15.22 4.04
N ALA A 224 5.42 14.46 3.30
CA ALA A 224 5.37 14.53 1.84
C ALA A 224 4.96 15.94 1.36
N ALA A 225 3.92 16.53 1.97
CA ALA A 225 3.43 17.86 1.65
C ALA A 225 4.44 18.97 1.99
N THR A 226 5.17 18.85 3.10
CA THR A 226 6.25 19.77 3.46
C THR A 226 7.37 19.74 2.43
N ARG A 227 7.72 18.54 1.93
CA ARG A 227 8.78 18.37 0.93
C ARG A 227 8.36 18.89 -0.45
N TYR A 228 7.10 18.70 -0.84
CA TYR A 228 6.55 19.23 -2.09
C TYR A 228 5.14 19.82 -1.86
N PRO A 229 5.05 21.13 -1.52
CA PRO A 229 3.78 21.78 -1.18
C PRO A 229 2.73 21.84 -2.30
N MET A 230 3.10 21.52 -3.53
CA MET A 230 2.17 21.42 -4.66
C MET A 230 1.47 20.07 -4.74
N LEU A 231 1.86 19.09 -3.91
CA LEU A 231 1.20 17.78 -3.81
C LEU A 231 -0.13 17.90 -3.07
N SER A 232 -1.14 18.47 -3.71
CA SER A 232 -2.48 18.67 -3.14
C SER A 232 -3.08 17.38 -2.55
N ALA A 233 -2.80 16.22 -3.18
CA ALA A 233 -3.22 14.91 -2.70
C ALA A 233 -2.67 14.57 -1.31
N ALA A 234 -1.47 15.03 -0.93
CA ALA A 234 -0.90 14.79 0.39
C ALA A 234 -1.71 15.47 1.50
N TYR A 235 -2.17 16.70 1.28
CA TYR A 235 -3.02 17.40 2.26
C TYR A 235 -4.37 16.69 2.44
N VAL A 236 -5.02 16.28 1.34
CA VAL A 236 -6.31 15.57 1.40
C VAL A 236 -6.16 14.23 2.12
N ASN A 237 -5.13 13.45 1.81
CA ASN A 237 -4.89 12.15 2.44
C ASN A 237 -4.42 12.29 3.91
N SER A 238 -3.66 13.33 4.24
CA SER A 238 -3.30 13.65 5.63
C SER A 238 -4.55 13.92 6.47
N ALA A 239 -5.46 14.74 5.95
CA ALA A 239 -6.72 15.08 6.62
C ALA A 239 -7.63 13.85 6.77
N GLN A 240 -7.75 13.04 5.70
CA GLN A 240 -8.51 11.78 5.72
C GLN A 240 -7.96 10.80 6.77
N ALA A 241 -6.64 10.54 6.75
CA ALA A 241 -5.99 9.68 7.72
C ALA A 241 -6.13 10.23 9.15
N SER A 242 -6.05 11.54 9.36
CA SER A 242 -6.26 12.13 10.69
C SER A 242 -7.70 11.94 11.20
N LEU A 243 -8.70 12.11 10.34
CA LEU A 243 -10.10 11.87 10.71
C LEU A 243 -10.38 10.40 11.00
N MET A 244 -9.79 9.49 10.20
CA MET A 244 -9.83 8.05 10.47
C MET A 244 -9.13 7.68 11.76
N ASN A 245 -7.98 8.29 12.06
CA ASN A 245 -7.27 8.11 13.32
C ASN A 245 -8.13 8.58 14.51
N TYR A 246 -8.86 9.68 14.38
CA TYR A 246 -9.83 10.10 15.40
C TYR A 246 -10.95 9.08 15.59
N TYR A 247 -11.65 8.69 14.51
CA TYR A 247 -12.76 7.75 14.61
C TYR A 247 -12.30 6.42 15.17
N ASP A 248 -11.17 5.93 14.67
CA ASP A 248 -10.50 4.75 15.18
C ASP A 248 -9.73 5.01 16.46
N ASN A 249 -9.95 6.05 17.22
CA ASN A 249 -9.51 6.08 18.63
C ASN A 249 -10.69 6.35 19.56
N LEU A 250 -11.91 6.40 19.03
CA LEU A 250 -13.11 6.53 19.84
C LEU A 250 -13.33 5.28 20.71
N PRO A 251 -13.90 5.45 21.92
CA PRO A 251 -14.34 4.36 22.77
C PRO A 251 -15.19 3.33 22.02
N VAL A 252 -14.99 2.05 22.32
CA VAL A 252 -15.77 0.96 21.69
C VAL A 252 -17.29 1.17 21.85
N PRO A 253 -17.83 1.52 23.05
CA PRO A 253 -19.26 1.76 23.18
C PRO A 253 -19.78 2.90 22.32
N VAL A 254 -18.96 3.94 22.07
CA VAL A 254 -19.33 5.04 21.17
C VAL A 254 -19.41 4.53 19.73
N LYS A 255 -18.41 3.78 19.26
CA LYS A 255 -18.39 3.21 17.91
C LYS A 255 -19.50 2.19 17.68
N GLU A 256 -19.85 1.40 18.70
CA GLU A 256 -20.96 0.45 18.66
C GLU A 256 -22.34 1.12 18.72
N ASN A 257 -22.43 2.33 19.28
CA ASN A 257 -23.67 3.12 19.28
C ASN A 257 -23.87 3.91 18.00
N TRP A 258 -22.79 4.38 17.36
CA TRP A 258 -22.91 5.14 16.12
C TRP A 258 -23.01 4.22 14.92
N PHE A 259 -23.73 4.64 13.88
CA PHE A 259 -23.57 4.02 12.58
C PHE A 259 -22.14 4.12 12.08
N ARG A 260 -21.74 3.09 11.35
CA ARG A 260 -20.44 3.03 10.73
C ARG A 260 -20.36 4.11 9.63
N PRO A 261 -19.39 5.03 9.69
CA PRO A 261 -19.15 5.97 8.60
C PRO A 261 -18.48 5.27 7.40
N ASP A 262 -18.55 5.91 6.24
CA ASP A 262 -17.81 5.54 5.04
C ASP A 262 -16.81 6.66 4.70
N PHE A 263 -15.52 6.38 4.90
CA PHE A 263 -14.42 7.29 4.58
C PHE A 263 -14.03 7.25 3.10
N GLY A 264 -14.84 6.64 2.23
CA GLY A 264 -14.66 6.56 0.79
C GLY A 264 -13.52 5.66 0.35
N PRO A 265 -13.12 5.74 -0.94
CA PRO A 265 -12.00 4.98 -1.43
C PRO A 265 -10.79 5.24 -0.53
N LEU A 266 -10.42 4.14 0.09
CA LEU A 266 -9.31 3.92 0.96
C LEU A 266 -8.99 2.46 0.75
N LEU A 267 -7.71 2.13 0.70
CA LEU A 267 -7.38 0.78 1.09
C LEU A 267 -7.70 0.69 2.60
N THR A 268 -8.90 0.17 2.84
CA THR A 268 -9.42 -0.50 4.03
C THR A 268 -9.61 0.34 5.32
N ASP A 269 -10.88 0.57 5.72
CA ASP A 269 -11.31 0.99 7.07
C ASP A 269 -10.94 0.00 8.20
N ILE A 270 -11.22 0.27 9.49
CA ILE A 270 -10.23 0.38 10.63
C ILE A 270 -10.50 -0.44 11.94
N PRO A 271 -9.49 -0.98 12.68
CA PRO A 271 -9.66 -1.71 13.93
C PRO A 271 -8.87 -1.13 15.13
N LEU A 272 -9.54 -1.14 16.28
CA LEU A 272 -8.94 -0.87 17.57
C LEU A 272 -9.10 -2.05 18.51
N SER A 273 -8.00 -2.45 19.13
CA SER A 273 -8.04 -3.03 20.45
C SER A 273 -6.98 -2.39 21.32
N GLU A 274 -7.44 -1.47 22.15
CA GLU A 274 -6.98 -1.45 23.52
C GLU A 274 -8.21 -1.28 24.40
N ALA A 275 -8.31 -2.09 25.45
CA ALA A 275 -9.36 -1.96 26.46
C ALA A 275 -9.28 -0.57 27.09
N ARG A 276 -10.20 0.35 26.74
CA ARG A 276 -10.25 1.70 27.32
C ARG A 276 -11.70 2.23 27.36
N ASP A 277 -12.09 2.61 28.58
CA ASP A 277 -13.13 3.56 29.05
C ASP A 277 -14.40 3.78 28.21
N PRO A 278 -15.63 3.68 28.78
CA PRO A 278 -16.87 3.94 28.05
C PRO A 278 -17.05 5.36 27.48
N GLU A 279 -16.31 6.37 27.92
CA GLU A 279 -16.57 7.78 27.60
C GLU A 279 -15.53 8.45 26.70
N ILE A 280 -15.97 9.42 25.88
CA ILE A 280 -15.10 10.26 25.03
C ILE A 280 -14.27 11.18 25.93
N ARG A 281 -12.95 11.11 25.81
CA ARG A 281 -12.00 11.88 26.63
C ARG A 281 -11.44 13.10 25.90
N ASP A 282 -10.75 13.97 26.62
CA ASP A 282 -10.07 15.13 26.04
C ASP A 282 -9.04 14.76 24.96
N SER A 283 -8.42 13.58 25.06
CA SER A 283 -7.52 13.07 24.01
C SER A 283 -8.24 12.90 22.67
N ASP A 284 -9.50 12.52 22.70
CA ASP A 284 -10.29 12.21 21.50
C ASP A 284 -10.78 13.51 20.87
N ARG A 285 -11.16 14.48 21.71
CA ARG A 285 -11.45 15.86 21.30
C ARG A 285 -10.25 16.53 20.66
N ARG A 286 -9.05 16.30 21.19
CA ARG A 286 -7.80 16.81 20.59
C ARG A 286 -7.55 16.18 19.22
N ARG A 287 -7.72 14.86 19.06
CA ARG A 287 -7.60 14.20 17.74
C ARG A 287 -8.63 14.73 16.74
N TYR A 288 -9.86 14.96 17.18
CA TYR A 288 -10.89 15.57 16.35
C TYR A 288 -10.52 16.99 15.91
N ALA A 289 -10.05 17.82 16.83
CA ALA A 289 -9.59 19.18 16.53
C ALA A 289 -8.40 19.20 15.56
N GLU A 290 -7.47 18.27 15.70
CA GLU A 290 -6.35 18.08 14.77
C GLU A 290 -6.85 17.72 13.36
N ALA A 291 -7.81 16.79 13.26
CA ALA A 291 -8.41 16.41 11.98
C ALA A 291 -9.12 17.60 11.32
N LEU A 292 -9.85 18.42 12.08
CA LEU A 292 -10.48 19.64 11.57
C LEU A 292 -9.47 20.66 11.06
N LEU A 293 -8.36 20.88 11.78
CA LEU A 293 -7.29 21.78 11.34
C LEU A 293 -6.70 21.30 10.00
N LYS A 294 -6.42 20.00 9.87
CA LYS A 294 -5.90 19.42 8.63
C LYS A 294 -6.91 19.53 7.48
N LEU A 295 -8.21 19.40 7.75
CA LEU A 295 -9.26 19.61 6.75
C LEU A 295 -9.33 21.07 6.28
N GLN A 296 -9.13 22.04 7.18
CA GLN A 296 -9.04 23.45 6.81
C GLN A 296 -7.82 23.70 5.90
N VAL A 297 -6.65 23.17 6.27
CA VAL A 297 -5.45 23.25 5.44
C VAL A 297 -5.68 22.59 4.08
N ALA A 298 -6.34 21.42 4.03
CA ALA A 298 -6.67 20.76 2.77
C ALA A 298 -7.65 21.59 1.91
N ALA A 299 -8.62 22.29 2.51
CA ALA A 299 -9.53 23.17 1.80
C ALA A 299 -8.81 24.35 1.13
N GLU A 300 -7.77 24.86 1.77
CA GLU A 300 -6.92 25.92 1.21
C GLU A 300 -5.98 25.38 0.12
N LYS A 301 -5.27 24.28 0.40
CA LYS A 301 -4.19 23.74 -0.45
C LYS A 301 -4.68 22.87 -1.59
N ALA A 302 -5.88 22.32 -1.49
CA ALA A 302 -6.54 21.52 -2.51
C ALA A 302 -7.93 22.09 -2.83
N SER A 303 -8.01 23.42 -2.95
CA SER A 303 -9.27 24.13 -3.25
C SER A 303 -9.95 23.56 -4.50
N GLY A 304 -11.26 23.32 -4.39
CA GLY A 304 -12.06 22.69 -5.45
C GLY A 304 -11.99 21.17 -5.49
N ASN A 305 -11.16 20.51 -4.67
CA ASN A 305 -11.18 19.05 -4.57
C ASN A 305 -12.46 18.57 -3.85
N PRO A 306 -13.34 17.81 -4.52
CA PRO A 306 -14.63 17.40 -3.95
C PRO A 306 -14.48 16.60 -2.66
N ARG A 307 -13.39 15.82 -2.54
CA ARG A 307 -13.11 14.99 -1.36
C ARG A 307 -12.99 15.82 -0.07
N VAL A 308 -12.50 17.05 -0.16
CA VAL A 308 -12.37 17.91 1.02
C VAL A 308 -13.75 18.26 1.58
N ALA A 309 -14.69 18.66 0.72
CA ALA A 309 -16.05 19.00 1.15
C ALA A 309 -16.76 17.80 1.78
N GLU A 310 -16.55 16.60 1.23
CA GLU A 310 -17.09 15.35 1.77
C GLU A 310 -16.52 15.01 3.14
N LEU A 311 -15.19 15.10 3.29
CA LEU A 311 -14.53 14.84 4.57
C LEU A 311 -14.91 15.87 5.64
N MET A 312 -15.09 17.14 5.26
CA MET A 312 -15.59 18.17 6.18
C MET A 312 -17.01 17.86 6.64
N ALA A 313 -17.90 17.46 5.73
CA ALA A 313 -19.27 17.10 6.07
C ALA A 313 -19.32 15.83 6.94
N LEU A 314 -18.45 14.85 6.67
CA LEU A 314 -18.27 13.67 7.52
C LEU A 314 -17.76 14.05 8.93
N ALA A 315 -16.74 14.90 9.02
CA ALA A 315 -16.21 15.37 10.30
C ALA A 315 -17.30 16.03 11.15
N GLN A 316 -18.18 16.84 10.53
CA GLN A 316 -19.30 17.48 11.21
C GLN A 316 -20.29 16.47 11.81
N VAL A 317 -20.62 15.37 11.11
CA VAL A 317 -21.49 14.32 11.68
C VAL A 317 -20.76 13.37 12.63
N LEU A 318 -19.44 13.45 12.72
CA LEU A 318 -18.58 12.75 13.69
C LEU A 318 -18.20 13.61 14.90
N GLU A 319 -18.79 14.80 15.05
CA GLU A 319 -18.47 15.73 16.14
C GLU A 319 -18.66 15.02 17.51
N PRO A 320 -17.67 15.09 18.42
CA PRO A 320 -17.63 14.22 19.60
C PRO A 320 -18.75 14.49 20.62
N ASP A 321 -19.21 15.73 20.75
CA ASP A 321 -20.25 16.12 21.71
C ASP A 321 -21.67 15.96 21.19
N GLY A 322 -21.84 15.69 19.89
CA GLY A 322 -23.15 15.71 19.25
C GLY A 322 -23.78 17.11 19.26
N LYS A 323 -22.97 18.17 19.10
CA LYS A 323 -23.46 19.54 19.00
C LYS A 323 -24.44 19.66 17.85
N LYS A 324 -25.71 19.94 18.18
CA LYS A 324 -26.84 19.87 17.24
C LYS A 324 -26.65 20.74 16.01
N ASP A 325 -26.14 21.95 16.19
CA ASP A 325 -25.85 22.90 15.10
C ASP A 325 -24.77 22.36 14.14
N VAL A 326 -23.73 21.73 14.68
CA VAL A 326 -22.67 21.10 13.87
C VAL A 326 -23.21 19.88 13.11
N LEU A 327 -23.97 19.02 13.79
CA LEU A 327 -24.62 17.86 13.15
C LEU A 327 -25.58 18.29 12.04
N GLN A 328 -26.40 19.32 12.28
CA GLN A 328 -27.33 19.87 11.29
C GLN A 328 -26.60 20.42 10.06
N ALA A 329 -25.47 21.12 10.25
CA ALA A 329 -24.64 21.59 9.15
C ALA A 329 -24.06 20.42 8.33
N GLY A 330 -23.55 19.38 8.99
CA GLY A 330 -23.04 18.17 8.34
C GLY A 330 -24.11 17.43 7.55
N ILE A 331 -25.29 17.24 8.13
CA ILE A 331 -26.46 16.62 7.48
C ILE A 331 -26.89 17.42 6.25
N ALA A 332 -26.95 18.75 6.35
CA ALA A 332 -27.31 19.61 5.23
C ALA A 332 -26.28 19.51 4.08
N ALA A 333 -24.99 19.51 4.41
CA ALA A 333 -23.92 19.32 3.44
C ALA A 333 -23.97 17.93 2.77
N LEU A 334 -24.16 16.87 3.55
CA LEU A 334 -24.27 15.50 3.04
C LEU A 334 -25.51 15.29 2.18
N ARG A 335 -26.66 15.92 2.51
CA ARG A 335 -27.85 15.92 1.64
C ARG A 335 -27.54 16.54 0.29
N LYS A 336 -26.84 17.68 0.26
CA LYS A 336 -26.42 18.33 -0.99
C LYS A 336 -25.47 17.45 -1.80
N LEU A 337 -24.48 16.86 -1.15
CA LEU A 337 -23.51 15.95 -1.79
C LEU A 337 -24.19 14.69 -2.34
N THR A 338 -25.11 14.10 -1.58
CA THR A 338 -25.89 12.93 -2.02
C THR A 338 -26.76 13.25 -3.23
N GLY A 339 -27.43 14.42 -3.23
CA GLY A 339 -28.28 14.85 -4.34
C GLY A 339 -27.51 15.25 -5.61
N ALA A 340 -26.23 15.62 -5.47
CA ALA A 340 -25.35 16.01 -6.57
C ALA A 340 -24.44 14.87 -7.07
N ALA A 341 -24.40 13.73 -6.39
CA ALA A 341 -23.53 12.61 -6.74
C ALA A 341 -23.90 12.03 -8.11
N THR A 342 -22.94 12.03 -9.03
CA THR A 342 -23.04 11.40 -10.35
C THR A 342 -22.38 10.03 -10.39
N ASP A 343 -21.38 9.80 -9.53
CA ASP A 343 -20.73 8.51 -9.33
C ASP A 343 -21.47 7.67 -8.26
N THR A 344 -21.60 6.38 -8.52
CA THR A 344 -22.35 5.47 -7.63
C THR A 344 -21.65 5.24 -6.30
N TRP A 345 -20.32 5.19 -6.25
CA TRP A 345 -19.57 5.02 -5.00
C TRP A 345 -19.69 6.26 -4.12
N ASP A 346 -19.64 7.43 -4.74
CA ASP A 346 -19.86 8.70 -4.05
C ASP A 346 -21.30 8.77 -3.49
N LEU A 347 -22.30 8.38 -4.28
CA LEU A 347 -23.70 8.32 -3.82
C LEU A 347 -23.87 7.43 -2.58
N LEU A 348 -23.34 6.20 -2.63
CA LEU A 348 -23.44 5.25 -1.51
C LEU A 348 -22.72 5.80 -0.28
N ARG A 349 -21.51 6.31 -0.43
CA ARG A 349 -20.72 6.92 0.64
C ARG A 349 -21.43 8.08 1.31
N HIS A 350 -21.93 9.02 0.51
CA HIS A 350 -22.63 10.19 1.04
C HIS A 350 -23.90 9.79 1.77
N ALA A 351 -24.62 8.76 1.28
CA ALA A 351 -25.81 8.23 1.93
C ALA A 351 -25.51 7.52 3.26
N VAL A 352 -24.41 6.76 3.36
CA VAL A 352 -23.95 6.18 4.65
C VAL A 352 -23.71 7.27 5.68
N ASN A 353 -22.93 8.28 5.31
CA ASN A 353 -22.54 9.35 6.21
C ASN A 353 -23.73 10.24 6.57
N LEU A 354 -24.66 10.46 5.62
CA LEU A 354 -25.92 11.13 5.88
C LEU A 354 -26.76 10.32 6.88
N GLY A 355 -26.85 9.01 6.70
CA GLY A 355 -27.54 8.10 7.60
C GLY A 355 -27.01 8.17 9.02
N LEU A 356 -25.68 8.18 9.18
CA LEU A 356 -25.02 8.42 10.47
C LEU A 356 -25.46 9.75 11.11
N GLY A 357 -25.40 10.85 10.37
CA GLY A 357 -25.82 12.15 10.89
C GLY A 357 -27.29 12.18 11.34
N LEU A 358 -28.18 11.58 10.54
CA LEU A 358 -29.61 11.51 10.83
C LEU A 358 -29.91 10.66 12.08
N ASP A 359 -29.27 9.49 12.19
CA ASP A 359 -29.39 8.61 13.36
C ASP A 359 -28.92 9.30 14.65
N ARG A 360 -27.79 10.01 14.59
CA ARG A 360 -27.31 10.81 15.73
C ARG A 360 -28.26 11.93 16.14
N MET A 361 -29.15 12.37 15.25
CA MET A 361 -30.23 13.33 15.54
C MET A 361 -31.55 12.66 15.95
N GLY A 362 -31.58 11.32 16.05
CA GLY A 362 -32.76 10.52 16.38
C GLY A 362 -33.69 10.24 15.19
N ASP A 363 -33.30 10.60 13.96
CA ASP A 363 -34.07 10.36 12.74
C ASP A 363 -33.70 9.02 12.09
N VAL A 364 -34.05 7.94 12.79
CA VAL A 364 -33.76 6.56 12.36
C VAL A 364 -34.43 6.21 11.02
N GLN A 365 -35.66 6.70 10.80
CA GLN A 365 -36.37 6.47 9.54
C GLN A 365 -35.68 7.21 8.38
N GLY A 366 -35.32 8.48 8.56
CA GLY A 366 -34.57 9.23 7.57
C GLY A 366 -33.21 8.62 7.27
N ALA A 367 -32.53 8.06 8.28
CA ALA A 367 -31.27 7.36 8.10
C ALA A 367 -31.43 6.10 7.23
N TYR A 368 -32.45 5.29 7.51
CA TYR A 368 -32.80 4.13 6.70
C TYR A 368 -33.14 4.53 5.26
N ASP A 369 -34.01 5.52 5.08
CA ASP A 369 -34.48 5.98 3.76
C ASP A 369 -33.33 6.52 2.91
N ALA A 370 -32.38 7.23 3.51
CA ALA A 370 -31.17 7.71 2.83
C ALA A 370 -30.33 6.54 2.28
N MET A 371 -30.01 5.56 3.12
CA MET A 371 -29.15 4.44 2.76
C MET A 371 -29.83 3.48 1.76
N ILE A 372 -31.07 3.07 2.02
CA ILE A 372 -31.78 2.16 1.12
C ILE A 372 -32.13 2.85 -0.21
N GLY A 373 -32.41 4.16 -0.18
CA GLY A 373 -32.66 4.96 -1.37
C GLY A 373 -31.44 5.07 -2.28
N ALA A 374 -30.24 5.16 -1.71
CA ALA A 374 -28.99 5.09 -2.48
C ALA A 374 -28.72 3.68 -3.01
N GLN A 375 -28.91 2.65 -2.18
CA GLN A 375 -28.72 1.27 -2.60
C GLN A 375 -29.66 0.85 -3.76
N LYS A 376 -30.91 1.33 -3.78
CA LYS A 376 -31.85 1.10 -4.89
C LYS A 376 -31.37 1.64 -6.24
N LYS A 377 -30.48 2.63 -6.22
CA LYS A 377 -29.90 3.26 -7.42
C LYS A 377 -28.55 2.65 -7.81
N SER A 378 -28.14 1.57 -7.15
CA SER A 378 -26.81 0.99 -7.27
C SER A 378 -26.86 -0.54 -7.36
N GLU A 379 -26.03 -1.10 -8.23
CA GLU A 379 -25.73 -2.54 -8.24
C GLU A 379 -24.50 -2.88 -7.38
N TYR A 380 -23.74 -1.87 -6.94
CA TYR A 380 -22.58 -2.05 -6.08
C TYR A 380 -22.98 -2.30 -4.63
N PHE A 381 -22.18 -3.13 -3.97
CA PHE A 381 -22.27 -3.43 -2.55
C PHE A 381 -21.40 -2.47 -1.74
N ASN A 382 -21.99 -1.86 -0.71
CA ASN A 382 -21.28 -1.08 0.28
C ASN A 382 -21.42 -1.75 1.67
N PRO A 383 -20.32 -2.21 2.29
CA PRO A 383 -20.39 -2.93 3.55
C PRO A 383 -20.88 -2.06 4.72
N ALA A 384 -20.64 -0.74 4.70
CA ALA A 384 -21.13 0.17 5.73
C ALA A 384 -22.65 0.38 5.63
N ILE A 385 -23.21 0.51 4.42
CA ILE A 385 -24.67 0.48 4.23
C ILE A 385 -25.25 -0.79 4.81
N ALA A 386 -24.68 -1.95 4.47
CA ALA A 386 -25.22 -3.23 4.90
C ALA A 386 -25.16 -3.43 6.41
N GLU A 387 -24.03 -3.08 7.04
CA GLU A 387 -23.88 -3.12 8.50
C GLU A 387 -24.93 -2.22 9.19
N ASN A 388 -25.06 -0.98 8.72
CA ASN A 388 -25.96 0.00 9.32
C ASN A 388 -27.44 -0.39 9.12
N LEU A 389 -27.83 -0.82 7.92
CA LEU A 389 -29.17 -1.36 7.66
C LEU A 389 -29.43 -2.59 8.54
N GLY A 390 -28.43 -3.43 8.77
CA GLY A 390 -28.53 -4.60 9.64
C GLY A 390 -28.74 -4.25 11.12
N ARG A 391 -28.39 -3.03 11.54
CA ARG A 391 -28.56 -2.50 12.90
C ARG A 391 -29.86 -1.72 13.09
N ILE A 392 -30.62 -1.45 12.03
CA ILE A 392 -31.87 -0.69 12.05
C ILE A 392 -33.08 -1.58 11.85
N SER A 393 -34.15 -1.30 12.60
CA SER A 393 -35.48 -1.82 12.32
C SER A 393 -36.45 -0.67 12.04
N VAL A 394 -36.96 -0.58 10.82
CA VAL A 394 -38.04 0.36 10.43
C VAL A 394 -39.37 -0.36 10.25
N LYS A 395 -40.48 0.38 10.35
CA LYS A 395 -41.82 -0.12 10.05
C LYS A 395 -42.25 0.35 8.66
N GLY A 396 -43.07 -0.44 7.98
CA GLY A 396 -43.75 0.00 6.74
C GLY A 396 -42.89 -0.05 5.47
N ALA A 397 -41.77 -0.78 5.45
CA ALA A 397 -41.02 -1.04 4.23
C ALA A 397 -41.86 -1.84 3.21
N SER A 398 -41.74 -1.53 1.92
CA SER A 398 -42.38 -2.31 0.86
C SER A 398 -41.72 -3.69 0.72
N LYS A 399 -42.42 -4.68 0.18
CA LYS A 399 -41.83 -6.02 -0.09
C LYS A 399 -40.58 -5.95 -0.97
N GLU A 400 -40.56 -5.05 -1.95
CA GLU A 400 -39.38 -4.82 -2.80
C GLU A 400 -38.20 -4.26 -2.00
N THR A 401 -38.47 -3.34 -1.07
CA THR A 401 -37.45 -2.74 -0.20
C THR A 401 -36.91 -3.77 0.80
N ASP A 402 -37.79 -4.59 1.38
CA ASP A 402 -37.40 -5.70 2.26
C ASP A 402 -36.57 -6.74 1.48
N ALA A 403 -36.92 -7.06 0.23
CA ALA A 403 -36.15 -8.00 -0.59
C ALA A 403 -34.72 -7.48 -0.85
N LEU A 404 -34.57 -6.22 -1.25
CA LEU A 404 -33.26 -5.60 -1.41
C LEU A 404 -32.47 -5.56 -0.09
N THR A 405 -33.14 -5.22 1.02
CA THR A 405 -32.51 -5.21 2.34
C THR A 405 -31.98 -6.62 2.67
N ALA A 406 -32.79 -7.66 2.48
CA ALA A 406 -32.38 -9.04 2.75
C ALA A 406 -31.16 -9.47 1.93
N ASP A 407 -31.10 -9.11 0.64
CA ASP A 407 -29.95 -9.45 -0.22
C ASP A 407 -28.67 -8.73 0.23
N VAL A 408 -28.77 -7.45 0.61
CA VAL A 408 -27.64 -6.66 1.12
C VAL A 408 -27.12 -7.23 2.44
N LEU A 409 -28.01 -7.58 3.37
CA LEU A 409 -27.62 -8.19 4.65
C LEU A 409 -27.00 -9.58 4.46
N ALA A 410 -27.56 -10.40 3.56
CA ALA A 410 -27.01 -11.71 3.23
C ALA A 410 -25.58 -11.60 2.66
N MET A 411 -25.34 -10.62 1.78
CA MET A 411 -24.02 -10.36 1.24
C MET A 411 -23.03 -9.94 2.34
N TRP A 412 -23.43 -9.03 3.23
CA TRP A 412 -22.58 -8.63 4.35
C TRP A 412 -22.25 -9.79 5.30
N LEU A 413 -23.21 -10.65 5.61
CA LEU A 413 -22.99 -11.83 6.45
C LEU A 413 -22.01 -12.81 5.82
N ALA A 414 -22.03 -12.94 4.49
CA ALA A 414 -21.12 -13.80 3.74
C ALA A 414 -19.70 -13.20 3.69
N GLU A 415 -19.61 -11.88 3.52
CA GLU A 415 -18.35 -11.15 3.38
C GLU A 415 -17.67 -10.81 4.71
N THR A 416 -18.38 -10.98 5.84
CA THR A 416 -17.91 -10.58 7.17
C THR A 416 -17.69 -11.79 8.09
N PRO A 417 -16.53 -11.88 8.76
CA PRO A 417 -16.29 -12.91 9.76
C PRO A 417 -17.34 -12.88 10.88
N SER A 418 -17.76 -14.06 11.35
CA SER A 418 -18.73 -14.19 12.45
C SER A 418 -18.22 -13.64 13.78
N SER A 419 -16.93 -13.37 13.88
CA SER A 419 -16.28 -12.75 15.02
C SER A 419 -16.42 -11.22 15.08
N ASN A 420 -16.98 -10.60 14.03
CA ASN A 420 -17.34 -9.19 14.06
C ASN A 420 -18.43 -8.95 15.14
N VAL A 421 -18.26 -7.90 15.95
CA VAL A 421 -19.17 -7.53 17.05
C VAL A 421 -20.63 -7.35 16.62
N ASN A 422 -20.85 -6.84 15.40
CA ASN A 422 -22.18 -6.58 14.84
C ASN A 422 -22.77 -7.78 14.10
N TRP A 423 -22.03 -8.88 13.93
CA TRP A 423 -22.48 -9.99 13.09
C TRP A 423 -23.79 -10.61 13.56
N SER A 424 -23.92 -10.81 14.87
CA SER A 424 -25.14 -11.37 15.48
C SER A 424 -26.34 -10.43 15.33
N ALA A 425 -26.13 -9.11 15.45
CA ALA A 425 -27.18 -8.11 15.28
C ALA A 425 -27.68 -8.07 13.82
N VAL A 426 -26.75 -8.04 12.86
CA VAL A 426 -27.08 -8.07 11.43
C VAL A 426 -27.81 -9.36 11.04
N LYS A 427 -27.34 -10.52 11.55
CA LYS A 427 -28.00 -11.81 11.30
C LYS A 427 -29.44 -11.83 11.82
N LYS A 428 -29.67 -11.33 13.03
CA LYS A 428 -31.01 -11.25 13.61
C LYS A 428 -31.95 -10.40 12.76
N ASN A 429 -31.46 -9.26 12.24
CA ASN A 429 -32.28 -8.41 11.38
C ASN A 429 -32.52 -9.05 10.01
N TYR A 430 -31.52 -9.74 9.44
CA TYR A 430 -31.67 -10.52 8.21
C TYR A 430 -32.80 -11.56 8.34
N GLU A 431 -32.80 -12.35 9.42
CA GLU A 431 -33.85 -13.33 9.70
C GLU A 431 -35.23 -12.66 9.86
N THR A 432 -35.27 -11.49 10.50
CA THR A 432 -36.50 -10.71 10.69
C THR A 432 -37.06 -10.22 9.34
N VAL A 433 -36.20 -9.69 8.46
CA VAL A 433 -36.60 -9.21 7.12
C VAL A 433 -37.09 -10.39 6.26
N CYS A 434 -36.37 -11.52 6.27
CA CYS A 434 -36.80 -12.76 5.60
C CYS A 434 -38.17 -13.24 6.09
N GLY A 435 -38.42 -13.20 7.40
CA GLY A 435 -39.72 -13.53 7.99
C GLY A 435 -40.85 -12.64 7.48
N ARG A 436 -40.62 -11.32 7.32
CA ARG A 436 -41.62 -10.40 6.74
C ARG A 436 -41.92 -10.68 5.27
N LEU A 437 -40.93 -11.17 4.53
CA LEU A 437 -41.06 -11.57 3.13
C LEU A 437 -41.72 -12.95 2.96
N GLY A 438 -41.76 -13.77 4.02
CA GLY A 438 -42.19 -15.17 3.93
C GLY A 438 -41.20 -16.04 3.17
N VAL A 439 -39.90 -15.71 3.23
CA VAL A 439 -38.82 -16.49 2.60
C VAL A 439 -37.89 -17.06 3.67
N GLU A 440 -37.34 -18.24 3.41
CA GLU A 440 -36.35 -18.85 4.31
C GLU A 440 -35.00 -18.11 4.20
N PRO A 441 -34.36 -17.76 5.33
CA PRO A 441 -33.00 -17.23 5.33
C PRO A 441 -32.02 -18.21 4.66
N LYS A 442 -31.20 -17.70 3.73
CA LYS A 442 -30.15 -18.49 3.08
C LYS A 442 -29.11 -18.88 4.14
N LYS A 443 -28.57 -20.09 4.04
CA LYS A 443 -27.39 -20.49 4.83
C LYS A 443 -26.21 -19.63 4.40
N VAL A 444 -25.60 -18.93 5.35
CA VAL A 444 -24.42 -18.09 5.10
C VAL A 444 -23.18 -18.75 5.67
N GLU A 445 -22.13 -18.83 4.86
CA GLU A 445 -20.80 -19.25 5.29
C GLU A 445 -19.92 -18.00 5.36
N PRO A 446 -19.60 -17.51 6.57
CA PRO A 446 -18.85 -16.27 6.74
C PRO A 446 -17.40 -16.44 6.26
N LYS A 447 -16.83 -15.38 5.67
CA LYS A 447 -15.41 -15.34 5.32
C LYS A 447 -14.50 -15.49 6.56
N PRO A 448 -13.31 -16.10 6.40
CA PRO A 448 -12.31 -16.12 7.46
C PRO A 448 -11.79 -14.69 7.74
N SER A 449 -11.26 -14.49 8.94
CA SER A 449 -10.59 -13.23 9.29
C SER A 449 -9.20 -13.20 8.67
N TYR A 450 -8.96 -12.26 7.76
CA TYR A 450 -7.63 -11.94 7.24
C TYR A 450 -7.03 -10.80 8.07
N LEU A 451 -5.70 -10.75 8.22
CA LEU A 451 -5.01 -9.73 9.00
C LEU A 451 -4.11 -8.84 8.12
N CYS A 452 -4.04 -7.55 8.43
CA CYS A 452 -3.08 -6.59 7.94
C CYS A 452 -1.65 -7.01 8.31
N LYS A 453 -0.71 -6.61 7.45
CA LYS A 453 0.71 -6.81 7.70
C LYS A 453 1.15 -5.85 8.83
N PRO A 454 1.75 -6.34 9.93
CA PRO A 454 2.36 -5.46 10.92
C PRO A 454 3.50 -4.66 10.27
N LEU A 455 3.56 -3.37 10.56
CA LEU A 455 4.63 -2.49 10.09
C LEU A 455 5.47 -1.92 11.23
N THR A 456 5.06 -2.10 12.48
CA THR A 456 5.75 -1.50 13.62
C THR A 456 6.01 -2.49 14.73
N VAL A 457 7.09 -2.26 15.46
CA VAL A 457 7.36 -2.87 16.76
C VAL A 457 7.20 -1.80 17.85
N THR A 458 6.45 -2.12 18.90
CA THR A 458 6.43 -1.32 20.12
C THR A 458 7.51 -1.84 21.06
N LEU A 459 8.43 -0.95 21.46
CA LEU A 459 9.54 -1.22 22.36
C LEU A 459 9.47 -0.25 23.55
N GLY A 460 8.88 -0.70 24.66
CA GLY A 460 8.58 0.18 25.79
C GLY A 460 7.52 1.21 25.41
N ASP A 461 7.84 2.50 25.52
CA ASP A 461 6.97 3.62 25.13
C ASP A 461 7.18 4.07 23.67
N LYS A 462 8.08 3.42 22.92
CA LYS A 462 8.43 3.79 21.54
C LYS A 462 7.74 2.87 20.54
N THR A 463 7.26 3.45 19.45
CA THR A 463 6.77 2.70 18.28
C THR A 463 7.72 2.96 17.13
N LEU A 464 8.31 1.88 16.61
CA LEU A 464 9.37 1.91 15.59
C LEU A 464 8.86 1.24 14.33
N GLY A 465 8.99 1.90 13.18
CA GLY A 465 8.35 1.48 11.95
C GLY A 465 9.29 0.96 10.87
N LEU A 466 8.74 0.04 10.08
CA LEU A 466 9.31 -0.41 8.83
C LEU A 466 9.19 0.74 7.82
N LEU A 467 10.23 0.95 7.00
CA LEU A 467 10.36 2.03 6.02
C LEU A 467 10.58 3.44 6.60
N ASP A 468 10.59 3.56 7.92
CA ASP A 468 10.94 4.81 8.61
C ASP A 468 12.40 5.20 8.28
N PRO A 469 12.71 6.51 8.23
CA PRO A 469 14.09 6.97 8.20
C PRO A 469 14.87 6.41 9.40
N VAL A 470 16.08 5.92 9.16
CA VAL A 470 16.96 5.40 10.23
C VAL A 470 17.20 6.43 11.32
N GLN A 471 17.24 7.71 10.96
CA GLN A 471 17.40 8.80 11.91
C GLN A 471 16.27 8.84 12.95
N GLU A 472 15.02 8.52 12.58
CA GLU A 472 13.90 8.48 13.54
C GLU A 472 14.09 7.38 14.60
N ILE A 473 14.70 6.25 14.21
CA ILE A 473 15.04 5.17 15.15
C ILE A 473 16.17 5.61 16.10
N VAL A 474 17.21 6.27 15.56
CA VAL A 474 18.34 6.78 16.33
C VAL A 474 17.90 7.89 17.29
N ASP A 475 17.02 8.78 16.87
CA ASP A 475 16.47 9.85 17.72
C ASP A 475 15.61 9.27 18.85
N GLY A 476 14.88 8.18 18.57
CA GLY A 476 14.00 7.53 19.53
C GLY A 476 14.71 6.63 20.56
N LEU A 477 15.81 5.97 20.17
CA LEU A 477 16.51 4.99 21.00
C LEU A 477 17.92 5.41 21.45
N GLY A 478 18.46 6.47 20.86
CA GLY A 478 19.88 6.81 20.94
C GLY A 478 20.74 6.10 19.88
N PRO A 479 22.07 6.36 19.86
CA PRO A 479 22.96 5.70 18.92
C PRO A 479 22.97 4.19 19.13
N ALA A 480 23.13 3.44 18.03
CA ALA A 480 23.28 1.99 18.08
C ALA A 480 24.56 1.58 18.80
N ASP A 481 24.49 0.49 19.58
CA ASP A 481 25.64 -0.15 20.23
C ASP A 481 26.64 -0.68 19.19
N LEU A 482 26.11 -1.14 18.05
CA LEU A 482 26.89 -1.70 16.96
C LEU A 482 26.26 -1.37 15.61
N ARG A 483 27.11 -1.02 14.65
CA ARG A 483 26.78 -0.84 13.24
C ARG A 483 27.66 -1.76 12.41
N ILE A 484 27.04 -2.66 11.64
CA ILE A 484 27.73 -3.65 10.81
C ILE A 484 27.38 -3.38 9.35
N SER A 485 28.39 -3.04 8.55
CA SER A 485 28.28 -3.08 7.09
C SER A 485 28.49 -4.52 6.62
N PHE A 486 27.66 -4.98 5.69
CA PHE A 486 27.73 -6.37 5.23
C PHE A 486 28.93 -6.61 4.31
N ASP A 487 29.15 -5.72 3.35
CA ASP A 487 30.26 -5.78 2.40
C ASP A 487 30.61 -4.36 1.94
N SER A 488 31.89 -4.09 1.68
CA SER A 488 32.35 -2.83 1.08
C SER A 488 31.72 -2.52 -0.27
N ARG A 489 31.23 -3.54 -0.98
CA ARG A 489 30.45 -3.40 -2.23
C ARG A 489 29.10 -2.73 -1.99
N TYR A 490 28.54 -2.80 -0.79
CA TYR A 490 27.16 -2.37 -0.51
C TYR A 490 27.12 -1.43 0.70
N PRO A 491 27.62 -0.19 0.58
CA PRO A 491 27.75 0.74 1.71
C PRO A 491 26.38 1.13 2.32
N ASP A 492 25.31 1.05 1.54
CA ASP A 492 23.95 1.41 1.94
C ASP A 492 23.22 0.29 2.70
N LEU A 493 23.78 -0.93 2.74
CA LEU A 493 23.22 -2.06 3.49
C LEU A 493 23.92 -2.20 4.84
N THR A 494 23.17 -1.99 5.91
CA THR A 494 23.71 -1.98 7.28
C THR A 494 22.78 -2.70 8.25
N GLU A 495 23.35 -3.44 9.19
CA GLU A 495 22.67 -3.89 10.41
C GLU A 495 23.03 -2.94 11.56
N MET A 496 22.03 -2.43 12.26
CA MET A 496 22.22 -1.62 13.48
C MET A 496 21.59 -2.33 14.68
N ARG A 497 22.24 -2.28 15.83
CA ARG A 497 21.85 -3.03 17.04
C ARG A 497 21.79 -2.13 18.28
N TRP A 498 20.81 -2.39 19.12
CA TRP A 498 20.63 -1.79 20.43
C TRP A 498 20.43 -2.88 21.49
N ARG A 499 20.68 -2.52 22.74
CA ARG A 499 20.51 -3.39 23.92
C ARG A 499 21.28 -4.71 23.75
N GLY A 500 22.54 -4.61 23.33
CA GLY A 500 23.40 -5.79 23.13
C GLY A 500 22.98 -6.69 21.96
N GLY A 501 22.08 -6.21 21.08
CA GLY A 501 21.56 -6.98 19.95
C GLY A 501 20.18 -7.59 20.18
N ASP A 502 19.54 -7.34 21.33
CA ASP A 502 18.16 -7.75 21.59
C ASP A 502 17.16 -6.94 20.76
N PHE A 503 17.55 -5.77 20.25
CA PHE A 503 16.82 -5.09 19.20
C PHE A 503 17.77 -4.80 18.03
N SER A 504 17.35 -5.10 16.81
CA SER A 504 18.12 -4.80 15.62
C SER A 504 17.25 -4.39 14.44
N ILE A 505 17.84 -3.60 13.55
CA ILE A 505 17.24 -3.22 12.28
C ILE A 505 18.21 -3.53 11.15
N PHE A 506 17.67 -3.89 9.98
CA PHE A 506 18.43 -3.80 8.73
C PHE A 506 17.97 -2.56 7.99
N THR A 507 18.91 -1.87 7.37
CA THR A 507 18.67 -0.62 6.68
C THR A 507 19.17 -0.70 5.26
N GLU A 508 18.42 -0.10 4.34
CA GLU A 508 18.81 0.14 2.96
C GLU A 508 18.57 1.63 2.70
N SER A 509 19.53 2.34 2.11
CA SER A 509 19.30 3.73 1.67
C SER A 509 18.84 4.69 2.78
N GLY A 510 19.28 4.46 4.03
CA GLY A 510 18.84 5.25 5.18
C GLY A 510 17.40 4.99 5.63
N ARG A 511 16.76 3.91 5.17
CA ARG A 511 15.42 3.46 5.60
C ARG A 511 15.46 2.08 6.24
N VAL A 512 14.54 1.84 7.17
CA VAL A 512 14.38 0.55 7.84
C VAL A 512 13.73 -0.48 6.90
N MET A 513 14.37 -1.62 6.69
CA MET A 513 13.87 -2.73 5.85
C MET A 513 13.54 -4.00 6.64
N ARG A 514 13.99 -4.06 7.90
CA ARG A 514 13.66 -5.12 8.86
C ARG A 514 13.73 -4.57 10.26
N LEU A 515 12.77 -5.01 11.09
CA LEU A 515 12.77 -4.83 12.54
C LEU A 515 12.87 -6.21 13.18
N THR A 516 13.73 -6.39 14.17
CA THR A 516 13.83 -7.63 14.97
C THR A 516 13.93 -7.27 16.44
N THR A 517 13.13 -7.93 17.28
CA THR A 517 13.16 -7.74 18.73
C THR A 517 13.11 -9.08 19.46
N TYR A 518 13.94 -9.17 20.49
CA TYR A 518 14.02 -10.22 21.51
C TYR A 518 13.70 -9.67 22.90
N VAL A 519 13.42 -8.36 22.99
CA VAL A 519 13.20 -7.68 24.25
C VAL A 519 11.86 -8.10 24.84
N ALA A 520 11.86 -8.70 26.04
CA ALA A 520 10.64 -9.07 26.74
C ALA A 520 9.67 -7.88 26.88
N GLY A 521 8.38 -8.13 26.62
CA GLY A 521 7.34 -7.10 26.64
C GLY A 521 7.25 -6.24 25.37
N SER A 522 8.20 -6.32 24.44
CA SER A 522 8.03 -5.72 23.11
C SER A 522 6.94 -6.44 22.33
N SER A 523 6.25 -5.73 21.44
CA SER A 523 5.05 -6.27 20.80
C SER A 523 4.82 -5.79 19.39
N VAL A 524 4.06 -6.58 18.62
CA VAL A 524 3.50 -6.19 17.33
C VAL A 524 1.97 -6.28 17.40
N SER A 525 1.31 -5.33 16.75
CA SER A 525 -0.14 -5.30 16.62
C SER A 525 -0.56 -5.94 15.30
N LEU A 526 -1.53 -6.84 15.38
CA LEU A 526 -2.20 -7.45 14.24
C LEU A 526 -3.66 -7.01 14.21
N ARG A 527 -4.13 -6.72 13.00
CA ARG A 527 -5.39 -6.02 12.76
C ARG A 527 -6.11 -6.73 11.62
N PRO A 528 -7.44 -6.96 11.63
CA PRO A 528 -8.12 -7.54 10.49
C PRO A 528 -7.94 -6.71 9.21
N VAL A 529 -8.08 -7.30 8.04
CA VAL A 529 -8.22 -6.56 6.77
C VAL A 529 -9.67 -6.11 6.60
N ASN A 530 -10.61 -6.96 7.04
CA ASN A 530 -12.02 -6.59 7.00
C ASN A 530 -12.23 -5.42 7.93
N THR A 531 -12.68 -4.34 7.31
CA THR A 531 -12.78 -3.04 7.91
C THR A 531 -13.84 -2.99 9.01
N THR A 532 -14.86 -3.84 8.89
CA THR A 532 -15.97 -3.99 9.83
C THR A 532 -15.53 -4.64 11.13
N ASP A 533 -14.48 -5.47 11.12
CA ASP A 533 -13.94 -6.12 12.30
C ASP A 533 -12.94 -5.18 12.99
N SER A 534 -13.28 -4.78 14.21
CA SER A 534 -12.55 -3.79 14.98
C SER A 534 -11.48 -4.37 15.89
N ARG A 535 -11.38 -5.69 16.04
CA ARG A 535 -10.44 -6.29 17.00
C ARG A 535 -8.99 -6.04 16.59
N GLU A 536 -8.10 -6.06 17.55
CA GLU A 536 -6.65 -6.10 17.33
C GLU A 536 -6.09 -7.16 18.26
N PHE A 537 -4.95 -7.70 17.85
CA PHE A 537 -4.33 -8.82 18.51
C PHE A 537 -2.89 -8.45 18.74
N LEU A 538 -2.49 -8.49 20.00
CA LEU A 538 -1.13 -8.18 20.40
C LEU A 538 -0.32 -9.47 20.47
N LEU A 539 0.78 -9.51 19.73
CA LEU A 539 1.81 -10.54 19.91
C LEU A 539 2.95 -9.92 20.69
N THR A 540 3.26 -10.48 21.85
CA THR A 540 4.22 -9.91 22.81
C THR A 540 5.34 -10.90 23.09
N VAL A 541 6.58 -10.45 22.98
CA VAL A 541 7.76 -11.25 23.36
C VAL A 541 7.63 -11.64 24.83
N GLY A 542 7.66 -12.95 25.08
CA GLY A 542 7.45 -13.58 26.39
C GLY A 542 6.07 -14.24 26.57
N MET A 543 5.11 -14.04 25.65
CA MET A 543 3.81 -14.71 25.71
C MET A 543 3.92 -16.23 25.50
N SER A 544 2.97 -16.98 26.05
CA SER A 544 2.92 -18.44 25.90
C SER A 544 2.53 -18.85 24.47
N GLU A 545 2.94 -20.05 24.05
CA GLU A 545 2.50 -20.64 22.77
C GLU A 545 0.96 -20.80 22.71
N ASP A 546 0.31 -21.10 23.84
CA ASP A 546 -1.16 -21.20 23.93
C ASP A 546 -1.85 -19.85 23.71
N ASP A 547 -1.31 -18.76 24.25
CA ASP A 547 -1.83 -17.42 24.01
C ASP A 547 -1.58 -16.97 22.57
N PHE A 548 -0.44 -17.33 22.00
CA PHE A 548 -0.13 -17.08 20.60
C PHE A 548 -1.12 -17.80 19.67
N ALA A 549 -1.43 -19.07 19.97
CA ALA A 549 -2.33 -19.90 19.18
C ALA A 549 -3.78 -19.38 19.11
N LYS A 550 -4.18 -18.49 20.04
CA LYS A 550 -5.47 -17.77 20.00
C LYS A 550 -5.51 -16.69 18.91
N VAL A 551 -4.36 -16.24 18.45
CA VAL A 551 -4.21 -15.18 17.44
C VAL A 551 -3.83 -15.76 16.08
N LEU A 552 -2.76 -16.55 16.03
CA LEU A 552 -2.21 -17.13 14.81
C LEU A 552 -2.03 -18.64 14.92
N ASN A 553 -2.34 -19.35 13.84
CA ASN A 553 -2.09 -20.78 13.74
C ASN A 553 -0.71 -21.05 13.15
N LEU A 554 0.20 -21.64 13.94
CA LEU A 554 1.56 -21.99 13.52
C LEU A 554 1.63 -22.87 12.27
N LYS A 555 0.59 -23.66 11.97
CA LYS A 555 0.52 -24.45 10.72
C LYS A 555 0.52 -23.60 9.45
N GLY A 556 0.17 -22.31 9.56
CA GLY A 556 0.24 -21.34 8.47
C GLY A 556 1.63 -20.72 8.26
N ALA A 557 2.57 -20.97 9.17
CA ALA A 557 3.95 -20.50 9.07
C ALA A 557 4.85 -21.54 8.40
N LYS A 558 5.92 -21.08 7.75
CA LYS A 558 6.98 -21.92 7.20
C LYS A 558 8.31 -21.54 7.84
N GLU A 559 9.17 -22.52 8.07
CA GLU A 559 10.54 -22.25 8.51
C GLU A 559 11.28 -21.41 7.46
N LYS A 560 11.96 -20.37 7.92
CA LYS A 560 12.85 -19.54 7.11
C LYS A 560 14.11 -19.17 7.87
N GLU A 561 15.22 -19.24 7.16
CA GLU A 561 16.50 -18.73 7.65
C GLU A 561 16.58 -17.22 7.38
N LEU A 562 16.77 -16.45 8.45
CA LEU A 562 16.93 -15.00 8.40
C LEU A 562 18.30 -14.62 8.96
N ALA A 563 18.97 -13.64 8.35
CA ALA A 563 20.29 -13.23 8.78
C ALA A 563 20.30 -12.53 10.16
N LYS A 564 21.44 -12.64 10.87
CA LYS A 564 21.82 -11.84 12.04
C LYS A 564 23.33 -11.85 12.22
N GLY A 565 24.02 -10.74 11.92
CA GLY A 565 25.47 -10.55 12.12
C GLY A 565 26.36 -11.66 11.59
N GLY A 566 26.22 -11.96 10.29
CA GLY A 566 27.01 -13.01 9.64
C GLY A 566 26.61 -14.45 10.00
N LYS A 567 25.53 -14.63 10.77
CA LYS A 567 24.89 -15.93 11.03
C LYS A 567 23.47 -15.95 10.46
N VAL A 568 22.86 -17.13 10.47
CA VAL A 568 21.44 -17.34 10.20
C VAL A 568 20.72 -17.84 11.44
N GLU A 569 19.47 -17.45 11.59
CA GLU A 569 18.53 -17.97 12.59
C GLU A 569 17.31 -18.52 11.88
N THR A 570 16.74 -19.62 12.38
CA THR A 570 15.52 -20.21 11.84
C THR A 570 14.30 -19.62 12.53
N TRP A 571 13.34 -19.13 11.74
CA TRP A 571 12.12 -18.49 12.19
C TRP A 571 10.89 -19.19 11.63
N MET A 572 9.82 -19.28 12.42
CA MET A 572 8.50 -19.63 11.91
C MET A 572 7.89 -18.38 11.26
N TYR A 573 7.71 -18.43 9.95
CA TYR A 573 7.45 -17.23 9.16
C TYR A 573 6.11 -17.26 8.42
N PHE A 574 5.31 -16.23 8.65
CA PHE A 574 4.01 -16.00 8.02
C PHE A 574 4.15 -15.07 6.82
N SER A 575 4.35 -15.63 5.61
CA SER A 575 4.57 -14.83 4.39
C SER A 575 3.44 -13.85 4.07
N GLY A 576 2.19 -14.19 4.39
CA GLY A 576 1.07 -13.26 4.19
C GLY A 576 1.14 -12.00 5.05
N LEU A 577 1.84 -12.08 6.19
CA LEU A 577 1.95 -11.00 7.19
C LEU A 577 3.32 -10.32 7.19
N ASN A 578 4.33 -10.82 6.48
CA ASN A 578 5.70 -10.35 6.62
C ASN A 578 6.22 -10.43 8.07
N LEU A 579 5.78 -11.47 8.80
CA LEU A 579 6.02 -11.66 10.22
C LEU A 579 6.74 -12.98 10.49
N GLY A 580 7.90 -12.91 11.12
CA GLY A 580 8.60 -14.06 11.68
C GLY A 580 8.46 -14.10 13.20
N VAL A 581 8.28 -15.29 13.74
CA VAL A 581 8.27 -15.54 15.19
C VAL A 581 9.23 -16.68 15.54
N MET A 582 9.82 -16.60 16.72
CA MET A 582 10.73 -17.60 17.25
C MET A 582 10.26 -18.03 18.64
N PHE A 583 10.14 -19.33 18.86
CA PHE A 583 9.79 -19.90 20.16
C PHE A 583 11.00 -20.54 20.82
N GLU A 584 11.09 -20.41 22.14
CA GLU A 584 12.06 -21.10 22.99
C GLU A 584 11.38 -21.36 24.33
N ASP A 585 11.55 -22.57 24.88
CA ASP A 585 10.96 -23.00 26.15
C ASP A 585 9.43 -22.72 26.27
N GLY A 586 8.69 -22.94 25.17
CA GLY A 586 7.23 -22.75 25.12
C GLY A 586 6.76 -21.30 25.13
N LYS A 587 7.68 -20.33 24.96
CA LYS A 587 7.39 -18.90 24.93
C LYS A 587 7.88 -18.25 23.64
N LEU A 588 7.19 -17.20 23.23
CA LEU A 588 7.61 -16.35 22.12
C LEU A 588 8.90 -15.60 22.50
N LYS A 589 10.05 -16.07 22.00
CA LYS A 589 11.38 -15.51 22.26
C LYS A 589 11.66 -14.25 21.46
N GLY A 590 11.18 -14.19 20.23
CA GLY A 590 11.49 -13.09 19.34
C GLY A 590 10.44 -12.87 18.27
N ILE A 591 10.38 -11.64 17.77
CA ILE A 591 9.51 -11.21 16.68
C ILE A 591 10.35 -10.45 15.66
N THR A 592 10.12 -10.70 14.38
CA THR A 592 10.71 -9.93 13.29
C THR A 592 9.66 -9.55 12.24
N ILE A 593 9.73 -8.31 11.77
CA ILE A 593 8.94 -7.80 10.66
C ILE A 593 9.90 -7.55 9.50
N THR A 594 9.72 -8.28 8.41
CA THR A 594 10.54 -8.12 7.20
C THR A 594 9.79 -8.64 5.99
N PRO A 595 9.99 -8.12 4.77
CA PRO A 595 9.45 -8.72 3.55
C PRO A 595 10.26 -9.94 3.05
N ALA A 596 10.19 -11.09 3.72
CA ALA A 596 10.78 -12.35 3.23
C ALA A 596 9.74 -13.19 2.46
N TYR A 597 10.04 -13.64 1.22
CA TYR A 597 9.13 -14.47 0.40
C TYR A 597 9.40 -15.95 0.58
#